data_AF-A0A8X6P8S4-F1
#
_entry.id   AF-A0A8X6P8S4-F1
#
_cell.length_a   1.000
_cell.length_b   1.000
_cell.length_c   1.000
_cell.angle_alpha   90.00
_cell.angle_beta   90.00
_cell.angle_gamma   90.00
#
_symmetry.space_group_name_H-M   'P 1'
#
loop_
_entity.id
_entity.type
_entity.pdbx_description
1 polymer ?
#
loop_
_entity_poly.entity_id
_entity_poly.type
_entity_poly.pdbx_seq_one_letter_code
_entity_poly.pdbx_strand_id
1 'polypeptide(L)'
;MFNGSLHEFQYENIFVNDKIVKTLIDSGANIVCVKSSLIPPETKSFGTVRLTCAFGNEIQAQLTKIKLALPSFRENPIIVIAAICNKLYCDLIVPPNIFDDLNKAEKENA
;
A
#
# COMPACT_ATOMS: atom_id res chain seq x y z
N MET A 1 22.36 -14.99 -18.34
CA MET A 1 21.03 -15.63 -18.38
C MET A 1 20.24 -15.09 -17.19
N PHE A 2 19.24 -14.25 -17.42
CA PHE A 2 18.30 -13.89 -16.37
C PHE A 2 17.35 -15.08 -16.20
N ASN A 3 17.56 -15.86 -15.15
CA ASN A 3 16.65 -16.93 -14.78
C ASN A 3 15.48 -16.28 -14.02
N GLY A 4 14.62 -15.59 -14.76
CA GLY A 4 13.42 -14.98 -14.20
C GLY A 4 12.42 -16.09 -13.89
N SER A 5 12.51 -16.69 -12.70
CA SER A 5 11.34 -17.32 -12.11
C SER A 5 10.22 -16.28 -12.14
N LEU A 6 9.07 -16.61 -12.76
CA LEU A 6 7.87 -15.80 -12.58
C LEU A 6 7.59 -15.80 -11.08
N HIS A 7 8.00 -14.74 -10.38
CA HIS A 7 7.48 -14.48 -9.05
C HIS A 7 6.00 -14.20 -9.25
N GLU A 8 5.17 -15.15 -8.84
CA GLU A 8 3.74 -14.95 -8.79
C GLU A 8 3.49 -13.75 -7.88
N PHE A 9 2.86 -12.71 -8.43
CA PHE A 9 2.51 -11.52 -7.67
C PHE A 9 1.57 -11.93 -6.53
N GLN A 10 1.95 -11.64 -5.29
CA GLN A 10 1.11 -11.88 -4.14
C GLN A 10 0.06 -10.77 -4.05
N TYR A 11 -1.22 -11.14 -4.14
CA TYR A 11 -2.33 -10.21 -4.01
C TYR A 11 -3.20 -10.56 -2.82
N GLU A 12 -3.61 -9.52 -2.09
CA GLU A 12 -4.48 -9.63 -0.92
C GLU A 12 -5.60 -8.60 -0.98
N ASN A 13 -6.73 -8.88 -0.35
CA ASN A 13 -7.78 -7.88 -0.18
C ASN A 13 -7.52 -7.11 1.12
N ILE A 14 -7.41 -5.79 1.04
CA ILE A 14 -7.16 -4.92 2.20
C ILE A 14 -8.17 -3.78 2.19
N PHE A 15 -8.67 -3.41 3.36
CA PHE A 15 -9.43 -2.17 3.54
C PHE A 15 -8.47 -0.99 3.56
N VAL A 16 -8.69 -0.04 2.64
CA VAL A 16 -8.08 1.29 2.65
C VAL A 16 -9.15 2.28 3.06
N ASN A 17 -9.00 2.86 4.24
CA ASN A 17 -10.06 3.60 4.91
C ASN A 17 -11.32 2.73 5.05
N ASP A 18 -12.33 2.94 4.20
CA ASP A 18 -13.59 2.18 4.22
C ASP A 18 -13.84 1.36 2.95
N LYS A 19 -12.86 1.27 2.05
CA LYS A 19 -12.99 0.55 0.77
C LYS A 19 -12.09 -0.68 0.73
N ILE A 20 -12.65 -1.83 0.39
CA ILE A 20 -11.87 -3.04 0.12
C ILE A 20 -11.26 -2.95 -1.29
N VAL A 21 -9.97 -3.18 -1.40
CA VAL A 21 -9.25 -3.10 -2.68
C VAL A 21 -8.28 -4.28 -2.84
N LYS A 22 -8.05 -4.66 -4.10
CA LYS A 22 -7.02 -5.64 -4.45
C LYS A 22 -5.65 -4.98 -4.31
N THR A 23 -4.86 -5.48 -3.37
CA THR A 23 -3.56 -4.95 -2.99
C THR A 23 -2.46 -5.87 -3.49
N LEU A 24 -1.42 -5.30 -4.07
CA LEU A 24 -0.18 -6.02 -4.38
C LEU A 24 0.75 -5.96 -3.16
N ILE A 25 1.21 -7.11 -2.68
CA ILE A 25 2.31 -7.19 -1.72
C ILE A 25 3.62 -7.23 -2.50
N ASP A 26 4.44 -6.19 -2.37
CA ASP A 26 5.62 -5.97 -3.22
C ASP A 26 6.89 -5.79 -2.38
N SER A 27 7.78 -6.78 -2.41
CA SER A 27 9.07 -6.73 -1.71
C SER A 27 10.05 -5.70 -2.28
N GLY A 28 9.82 -5.22 -3.51
CA GLY A 28 10.55 -4.10 -4.10
C GLY A 28 10.07 -2.73 -3.61
N ALA A 29 8.92 -2.64 -2.94
CA ALA A 29 8.40 -1.39 -2.41
C ALA A 29 8.93 -1.11 -0.99
N ASN A 30 9.29 0.14 -0.72
CA ASN A 30 9.69 0.59 0.62
C ASN A 30 8.63 1.43 1.34
N ILE A 31 7.59 1.85 0.62
CA ILE A 31 6.50 2.66 1.14
C ILE A 31 5.19 2.21 0.51
N VAL A 32 4.09 2.32 1.27
CA VAL A 32 2.76 2.07 0.73
C VAL A 32 2.47 3.07 -0.38
N CYS A 33 2.01 2.58 -1.53
CA CYS A 33 1.60 3.43 -2.65
C CYS A 33 0.11 3.23 -2.90
N VAL A 34 -0.64 4.32 -3.02
CA VAL A 34 -2.10 4.30 -3.09
C VAL A 34 -2.60 5.21 -4.20
N LYS A 35 -3.62 4.76 -4.95
CA LYS A 35 -4.29 5.64 -5.93
C LYS A 35 -5.05 6.76 -5.24
N SER A 36 -5.03 7.96 -5.82
CA SER A 36 -5.75 9.12 -5.27
C SER A 36 -7.26 8.90 -5.16
N SER A 37 -7.86 8.04 -6.00
CA SER A 37 -9.30 7.70 -5.95
C SER A 37 -9.73 7.01 -4.65
N LEU A 38 -8.78 6.50 -3.87
CA LEU A 38 -8.99 5.89 -2.56
C LEU A 38 -8.79 6.87 -1.39
N ILE A 39 -8.29 8.06 -1.68
CA ILE A 39 -8.03 9.10 -0.68
C ILE A 39 -9.27 9.99 -0.56
N PRO A 40 -9.88 10.10 0.63
CA PRO A 40 -10.98 11.04 0.85
C PRO A 40 -10.52 12.48 0.54
N PRO A 41 -11.34 13.31 -0.15
CA PRO A 41 -10.96 14.66 -0.57
C PRO A 41 -10.47 15.57 0.57
N GLU A 42 -10.96 15.37 1.78
CA GLU A 42 -10.60 16.10 3.00
C GLU A 42 -9.24 15.70 3.59
N THR A 43 -8.63 14.62 3.09
CA THR A 43 -7.37 14.10 3.60
C THR A 43 -6.22 15.02 3.21
N LYS A 44 -5.55 15.61 4.21
CA LYS A 44 -4.42 16.50 3.99
C LYS A 44 -3.14 15.73 3.68
N SER A 45 -2.49 16.09 2.57
CA SER A 45 -1.10 15.73 2.34
C SER A 45 -0.17 16.56 3.23
N PHE A 46 0.90 15.98 3.76
CA PHE A 46 1.83 16.66 4.65
C PHE A 46 3.28 16.74 4.13
N GLY A 47 3.52 16.27 2.91
CA GLY A 47 4.84 16.32 2.30
C GLY A 47 4.87 15.69 0.92
N THR A 48 6.06 15.54 0.36
CA THR A 48 6.28 14.83 -0.90
C THR A 48 7.46 13.87 -0.79
N VAL A 49 7.42 12.79 -1.56
CA VAL A 49 8.51 11.82 -1.71
C VAL A 49 8.82 11.62 -3.20
N ARG A 50 10.08 11.31 -3.50
CA ARG A 50 10.50 10.86 -4.83
C ARG A 50 10.51 9.34 -4.84
N LEU A 51 9.72 8.75 -5.72
CA LEU A 51 9.66 7.30 -5.92
C LEU A 51 10.45 6.94 -7.18
N THR A 52 11.30 5.92 -7.08
CA THR A 52 12.01 5.36 -8.23
C THR A 52 11.37 4.03 -8.61
N CYS A 53 10.79 3.93 -9.81
CA CYS A 53 10.11 2.73 -10.28
C CYS A 53 11.09 1.73 -10.93
N ALA A 54 10.61 0.51 -11.23
CA ALA A 54 11.41 -0.62 -11.75
C ALA A 54 12.22 -0.36 -13.05
N PHE A 55 11.99 0.76 -13.74
CA PHE A 55 12.73 1.18 -14.94
C PHE A 55 13.50 2.49 -14.75
N GLY A 56 13.78 2.89 -13.51
CA GLY A 56 14.50 4.13 -13.19
C GLY A 56 13.66 5.41 -13.35
N ASN A 57 12.40 5.29 -13.76
CA ASN A 57 11.48 6.44 -13.82
C ASN A 57 11.25 6.98 -12.41
N GLU A 58 11.35 8.30 -12.28
CA GLU A 58 11.07 8.99 -11.03
C GLU A 58 9.70 9.65 -11.04
N ILE A 59 8.99 9.53 -9.92
CA ILE A 59 7.68 10.14 -9.71
C ILE A 59 7.73 10.92 -8.40
N GLN A 60 7.37 12.21 -8.44
CA GLN A 60 7.10 12.96 -7.23
C GLN A 60 5.66 12.67 -6.77
N ALA A 61 5.53 12.09 -5.58
CA ALA A 61 4.25 11.72 -4.99
C ALA A 61 4.01 12.54 -3.71
N GLN A 62 2.74 12.88 -3.45
CA GLN A 62 2.35 13.48 -2.18
C GLN A 62 2.28 12.41 -1.09
N LEU A 63 2.67 12.76 0.13
CA LEU A 63 2.57 11.89 1.31
C LEU A 63 1.29 12.19 2.09
N THR A 64 0.60 11.14 2.49
CA THR A 64 -0.60 11.20 3.32
C THR A 64 -0.62 10.06 4.35
N LYS A 65 -1.52 10.14 5.33
CA LYS A 65 -1.81 9.04 6.25
C LYS A 65 -3.08 8.34 5.80
N ILE A 66 -3.06 7.01 5.77
CA ILE A 66 -4.24 6.18 5.48
C ILE A 66 -4.43 5.13 6.57
N LYS A 67 -5.67 4.67 6.72
CA LYS A 67 -6.01 3.53 7.57
C LYS A 67 -5.99 2.26 6.72
N LEU A 68 -5.30 1.23 7.20
CA LEU A 68 -5.29 -0.10 6.59
C LEU A 68 -5.83 -1.15 7.55
N ALA A 69 -6.63 -2.08 7.06
CA ALA A 69 -7.13 -3.22 7.86
C ALA A 69 -7.32 -4.47 6.99
N LEU A 70 -7.18 -5.65 7.60
CA LEU A 70 -7.55 -6.92 6.97
C LEU A 70 -9.08 -7.07 6.95
N PRO A 71 -9.67 -7.78 5.97
CA PRO A 71 -11.12 -7.98 5.90
C PRO A 71 -11.70 -8.72 7.11
N SER A 72 -10.93 -9.64 7.68
CA SER A 72 -11.24 -10.38 8.90
C SER A 72 -11.11 -9.53 10.17
N PHE A 73 -10.48 -8.35 10.11
CA PHE A 73 -10.18 -7.54 11.27
C PHE A 73 -10.25 -6.03 10.98
N ARG A 74 -11.46 -5.55 10.67
CA ARG A 74 -11.70 -4.15 10.25
C ARG A 74 -11.66 -3.13 11.39
N GLU A 75 -12.03 -3.53 12.61
CA GLU A 75 -12.33 -2.59 13.71
C GLU A 75 -11.09 -1.87 14.25
N ASN A 76 -9.90 -2.44 14.07
CA ASN A 76 -8.64 -1.88 14.55
C ASN A 76 -7.65 -1.71 13.38
N PRO A 77 -7.86 -0.69 12.52
CA PRO A 77 -6.94 -0.44 11.43
C PRO A 77 -5.61 0.10 11.95
N ILE A 78 -4.52 -0.25 11.27
CA ILE A 78 -3.24 0.43 11.45
C ILE A 78 -3.19 1.72 10.63
N ILE A 79 -2.50 2.74 11.13
CA ILE A 79 -2.30 4.00 10.41
C ILE A 79 -0.89 4.01 9.82
N VAL A 80 -0.80 4.17 8.50
CA VAL A 80 0.48 4.16 7.78
C VAL A 80 0.66 5.42 6.95
N ILE A 81 1.91 5.73 6.64
CA ILE A 81 2.26 6.75 5.66
C ILE A 81 2.19 6.12 4.27
N ALA A 82 1.47 6.76 3.35
CA ALA A 82 1.34 6.33 1.97
C ALA A 82 1.70 7.46 1.00
N ALA A 83 2.32 7.06 -0.12
CA ALA A 83 2.55 7.91 -1.27
C ALA A 83 1.35 7.83 -2.23
N ILE A 84 0.75 8.98 -2.53
CA ILE A 84 -0.34 9.08 -3.49
C ILE A 84 0.24 8.99 -4.91
N CYS A 85 -0.06 7.92 -5.62
CA CYS A 85 0.44 7.67 -6.96
C CYS A 85 -0.67 7.20 -7.90
N ASN A 86 -0.96 7.98 -8.94
CA ASN A 86 -2.00 7.65 -9.93
C ASN A 86 -1.48 6.82 -11.11
N LYS A 87 -0.17 6.57 -11.19
CA LYS A 87 0.47 5.76 -12.23
C LYS A 87 0.62 4.28 -11.83
N LEU A 88 -0.08 3.85 -10.77
CA LEU A 88 -0.07 2.47 -10.30
C LEU A 88 -0.93 1.57 -11.18
N TYR A 89 -0.44 0.38 -11.49
CA TYR A 89 -1.19 -0.66 -12.20
C TYR A 89 -2.28 -1.30 -11.31
N CYS A 90 -2.07 -1.32 -10.00
CA CYS A 90 -3.04 -1.75 -8.98
C CYS A 90 -3.53 -0.57 -8.13
N ASP A 91 -4.53 -0.81 -7.28
CA ASP A 91 -5.13 0.23 -6.45
C ASP A 91 -4.29 0.57 -5.21
N LEU A 92 -3.60 -0.44 -4.66
CA LEU A 92 -2.72 -0.33 -3.51
C LEU A 92 -1.49 -1.24 -3.69
N ILE A 93 -0.32 -0.73 -3.33
CA ILE A 93 0.91 -1.51 -3.14
C ILE A 93 1.30 -1.41 -1.66
N VAL A 94 1.57 -2.56 -1.03
CA VAL A 94 1.97 -2.65 0.36
C VAL A 94 3.32 -3.38 0.47
N PRO A 95 4.33 -2.77 1.10
CA PRO A 95 5.57 -3.47 1.45
C PRO A 95 5.31 -4.65 2.41
N PRO A 96 6.07 -5.76 2.33
CA PRO A 96 5.86 -6.94 3.17
C PRO A 96 5.83 -6.64 4.67
N ASN A 97 6.70 -5.76 5.16
CA ASN A 97 6.74 -5.41 6.58
C ASN A 97 5.43 -4.76 7.07
N ILE A 98 4.75 -3.97 6.23
CA ILE A 98 3.46 -3.37 6.57
C ILE A 98 2.34 -4.43 6.53
N PHE A 99 2.46 -5.42 5.64
CA PHE A 99 1.55 -6.55 5.61
C PHE A 99 1.73 -7.47 6.84
N ASP A 100 2.96 -7.68 7.27
CA ASP A 100 3.26 -8.41 8.51
C ASP A 100 2.69 -7.67 9.73
N ASP A 101 2.79 -6.33 9.76
CA ASP A 101 2.18 -5.51 10.81
C ASP A 101 0.65 -5.65 10.85
N LEU A 102 -0.01 -5.74 9.68
CA LEU A 102 -1.45 -6.01 9.60
C LEU A 102 -1.82 -7.39 10.19
N ASN A 103 -1.08 -8.44 9.79
CA ASN A 103 -1.30 -9.79 10.30
C ASN A 103 -1.03 -9.90 11.80
N LYS A 104 -0.03 -9.18 12.29
CA LYS A 104 0.28 -9.10 13.72
C LYS A 104 -0.84 -8.41 14.49
N ALA A 105 -1.32 -7.27 13.99
CA ALA A 105 -2.42 -6.54 14.60
C ALA A 105 -3.70 -7.38 14.70
N GLU A 106 -4.00 -8.20 13.70
CA GLU A 106 -5.09 -9.16 13.77
C GLU A 106 -4.86 -10.22 14.86
N LYS A 107 -3.70 -10.89 14.86
CA LYS A 107 -3.40 -11.97 15.82
C LYS A 107 -3.38 -11.52 17.28
N GLU A 108 -2.96 -10.29 17.55
CA GLU A 108 -2.89 -9.76 18.92
C GLU A 108 -4.27 -9.35 19.47
N ASN A 109 -5.27 -9.19 18.61
CA ASN A 109 -6.57 -8.64 18.98
C ASN A 109 -7.78 -9.50 18.52
N ALA A 110 -7.54 -10.71 18.00
CA ALA A 110 -8.54 -11.73 17.69
C ALA A 110 -8.71 -12.69 18.88
#